data_AF-A0A419HWW4-F1
#
_entry.id   AF-A0A419HWW4-F1
#
_cell.length_a   1.000
_cell.length_b   1.000
_cell.length_c   1.000
_cell.angle_alpha   90.00
_cell.angle_beta   90.00
_cell.angle_gamma   90.00
#
_symmetry.space_group_name_H-M   'P 1'
#
loop_
_entity.id
_entity.type
_entity.pdbx_description
1 polymer ?
#
loop_
_entity_poly.entity_id
_entity_poly.type
_entity_poly.pdbx_seq_one_letter_code
_entity_poly.pdbx_strand_id
1 'polypeptide(L)'
;MTSPQPWARRALLARLGVLGAVLSVESLLPPGLAAARPLDLLRPALSTLARDTLNGLVAFVVPGQDEYSRAQGTPSASPGGLQAKGTDFLIEALDNFVPFPDQIARPLAAAFASGAADLPLPAVLHGPSDQQVSTVDKALRSLLQNDETVPLSLVIALLLNLVGSQVNPLSLHGAFASPFSRLSFADKARTFQLIEGGDANLVATLDAGLPQPLRQSLSGLLKFVGGALLEFCAFGVFSEWAVYDKKNRQLTARPVGWQLSGYQPAGPVEGWDELRGYYQGRTEVRD
;
A
#
# COMPACT_ATOMS: atom_id res chain seq x y z
N MET A 1 -16.05 29.67 2.17
CA MET A 1 -15.40 28.42 1.75
C MET A 1 -15.02 28.57 0.29
N THR A 2 -13.77 28.91 -0.01
CA THR A 2 -13.27 29.05 -1.38
C THR A 2 -13.04 27.66 -1.97
N SER A 3 -13.66 27.37 -3.10
CA SER A 3 -13.41 26.16 -3.87
C SER A 3 -11.90 26.00 -4.11
N PRO A 4 -11.31 24.81 -3.91
CA PRO A 4 -9.89 24.62 -4.19
C PRO A 4 -9.60 24.95 -5.66
N GLN A 5 -8.50 25.67 -5.91
CA GLN A 5 -8.10 26.09 -7.25
C GLN A 5 -7.97 24.85 -8.17
N PRO A 6 -8.50 24.86 -9.41
CA PRO A 6 -8.50 23.69 -10.30
C PRO A 6 -7.11 23.05 -10.52
N TRP A 7 -6.08 23.91 -10.58
CA TRP A 7 -4.68 23.54 -10.65
C TRP A 7 -4.21 22.71 -9.44
N ALA A 8 -4.57 23.13 -8.23
CA ALA A 8 -4.21 22.44 -6.99
C ALA A 8 -4.84 21.03 -6.92
N ARG A 9 -6.07 20.87 -7.43
CA ARG A 9 -6.74 19.56 -7.43
C ARG A 9 -6.10 18.59 -8.44
N ARG A 10 -5.75 19.08 -9.63
CA ARG A 10 -5.02 18.28 -10.63
C ARG A 10 -3.66 17.82 -10.08
N ALA A 11 -2.96 18.72 -9.38
CA ALA A 11 -1.71 18.41 -8.70
C ALA A 11 -1.83 17.27 -7.70
N LEU A 12 -2.84 17.34 -6.84
CA LEU A 12 -3.10 16.30 -5.86
C LEU A 12 -3.43 14.96 -6.54
N LEU A 13 -4.33 14.92 -7.52
CA LEU A 13 -4.74 13.67 -8.17
C LEU A 13 -3.59 13.02 -8.95
N ALA A 14 -2.67 13.81 -9.51
CA ALA A 14 -1.44 13.31 -10.11
C ALA A 14 -0.52 12.67 -9.05
N ARG A 15 -0.31 13.36 -7.92
CA ARG A 15 0.52 12.88 -6.80
C ARG A 15 -0.02 11.62 -6.14
N LEU A 16 -1.35 11.48 -6.07
CA LEU A 16 -2.00 10.27 -5.59
C LEU A 16 -1.86 9.09 -6.59
N GLY A 17 -1.43 9.34 -7.83
CA GLY A 17 -1.35 8.34 -8.90
C GLY A 17 -2.68 8.04 -9.59
N VAL A 18 -3.79 8.63 -9.13
CA VAL A 18 -5.15 8.35 -9.62
C VAL A 18 -5.33 8.74 -11.09
N LEU A 19 -4.75 9.88 -11.52
CA LEU A 19 -4.81 10.27 -12.94
C LEU A 19 -4.07 9.27 -13.84
N GLY A 20 -2.91 8.77 -13.41
CA GLY A 20 -2.16 7.75 -14.14
C GLY A 20 -2.92 6.43 -14.23
N ALA A 21 -3.53 6.01 -13.13
CA ALA A 21 -4.32 4.78 -13.07
C ALA A 21 -5.54 4.84 -14.01
N VAL A 22 -6.32 5.93 -13.99
CA VAL A 22 -7.52 6.07 -14.84
C VAL A 22 -7.14 6.09 -16.32
N LEU A 23 -6.10 6.84 -16.70
CA LEU A 23 -5.64 6.91 -18.09
C LEU A 23 -5.15 5.55 -18.61
N SER A 24 -4.49 4.76 -17.75
CA SER A 24 -4.05 3.41 -18.12
C SER A 24 -5.23 2.47 -18.41
N VAL A 25 -6.32 2.58 -17.65
CA VAL A 25 -7.53 1.77 -17.87
C VAL A 25 -8.33 2.24 -19.08
N GLU A 26 -8.46 3.56 -19.30
CA GLU A 26 -9.13 4.10 -20.49
C GLU A 26 -8.48 3.62 -21.79
N SER A 27 -7.15 3.50 -21.83
CA SER A 27 -6.42 3.01 -23.02
C SER A 27 -6.68 1.54 -23.36
N LEU A 28 -7.18 0.76 -22.40
CA LEU A 28 -7.49 -0.66 -22.56
C LEU A 28 -8.98 -0.90 -22.92
N LEU A 29 -9.83 0.12 -22.84
CA LEU A 29 -11.25 0.01 -23.16
C LEU A 29 -11.50 0.29 -24.66
N PRO A 30 -12.31 -0.54 -25.35
CA PRO A 30 -12.67 -0.27 -26.73
C PRO A 30 -13.44 1.06 -26.86
N PRO A 31 -13.20 1.85 -27.93
CA PRO A 31 -13.89 3.12 -28.13
C PRO A 31 -15.41 2.88 -28.26
N GLY A 32 -16.19 3.43 -27.31
CA GLY A 32 -17.65 3.31 -27.30
C GLY A 32 -18.29 2.95 -25.95
N LEU A 33 -17.52 2.53 -24.95
CA LEU A 33 -18.02 2.25 -23.58
C LEU A 33 -18.14 3.50 -22.68
N ALA A 34 -18.23 4.70 -23.27
CA ALA A 34 -18.36 5.98 -22.57
C ALA A 34 -19.68 6.15 -21.77
N ALA A 35 -20.52 5.12 -21.73
CA ALA A 35 -21.77 5.08 -20.95
C ALA A 35 -21.64 4.36 -19.59
N ALA A 36 -20.47 3.80 -19.25
CA ALA A 36 -20.25 3.23 -17.92
C ALA A 36 -20.26 4.34 -16.86
N ARG A 37 -20.88 4.08 -15.69
CA ARG A 37 -20.86 5.07 -14.60
C ARG A 37 -19.40 5.31 -14.19
N PRO A 38 -18.98 6.57 -13.96
CA PRO A 38 -17.60 6.89 -13.62
C PRO A 38 -17.01 6.05 -12.47
N LEU A 39 -17.85 5.70 -11.49
CA LEU A 39 -17.45 4.87 -10.35
C LEU A 39 -17.11 3.42 -10.73
N ASP A 40 -17.79 2.83 -11.70
CA ASP A 40 -17.59 1.43 -12.11
C ASP A 40 -16.27 1.26 -12.87
N LEU A 41 -15.82 2.31 -13.55
CA LEU A 41 -14.50 2.36 -14.20
C LEU A 41 -13.37 2.65 -13.20
N LEU A 42 -13.66 3.41 -12.14
CA LEU A 42 -12.65 3.82 -11.15
C LEU A 42 -12.29 2.73 -10.15
N ARG A 43 -13.24 1.89 -9.71
CA ARG A 43 -12.93 0.85 -8.72
C ARG A 43 -11.81 -0.10 -9.19
N PRO A 44 -11.83 -0.66 -10.41
CA PRO A 44 -10.74 -1.50 -10.91
C PRO A 44 -9.41 -0.74 -11.05
N ALA A 45 -9.45 0.53 -11.51
CA ALA A 45 -8.26 1.36 -11.64
C ALA A 45 -7.61 1.63 -10.27
N LEU A 46 -8.41 1.96 -9.26
CA LEU A 46 -7.95 2.21 -7.89
C LEU A 46 -7.45 0.94 -7.20
N SER A 47 -8.10 -0.21 -7.44
CA SER A 47 -7.61 -1.51 -6.97
C SER A 47 -6.26 -1.86 -7.59
N THR A 48 -6.11 -1.62 -8.90
CA THR A 48 -4.83 -1.81 -9.61
C THR A 48 -3.75 -0.89 -9.07
N LEU A 49 -4.07 0.39 -8.85
CA LEU A 49 -3.16 1.37 -8.25
C LEU A 49 -2.73 0.95 -6.85
N ALA A 50 -3.67 0.51 -6.01
CA ALA A 50 -3.39 0.06 -4.65
C ALA A 50 -2.46 -1.16 -4.66
N ARG A 51 -2.80 -2.18 -5.46
CA ARG A 51 -1.96 -3.37 -5.62
C ARG A 51 -0.57 -3.04 -6.16
N ASP A 52 -0.47 -2.19 -7.17
CA ASP A 52 0.83 -1.77 -7.71
C ASP A 52 1.69 -1.07 -6.67
N THR A 53 1.08 -0.17 -5.87
CA THR A 53 1.76 0.53 -4.77
C THR A 53 2.27 -0.46 -3.72
N LEU A 54 1.43 -1.43 -3.33
CA LEU A 54 1.78 -2.43 -2.34
C LEU A 54 2.79 -3.46 -2.86
N ASN A 55 2.81 -3.76 -4.16
CA ASN A 55 3.91 -4.52 -4.77
C ASN A 55 5.25 -3.79 -4.58
N GLY A 56 5.26 -2.48 -4.81
CA GLY A 56 6.44 -1.64 -4.58
C GLY A 56 6.89 -1.63 -3.12
N LEU A 57 5.96 -1.67 -2.17
CA LEU A 57 6.25 -1.80 -0.74
C LEU A 57 6.81 -3.19 -0.39
N VAL A 58 6.18 -4.24 -0.89
CA VAL A 58 6.59 -5.62 -0.62
C VAL A 58 7.99 -5.92 -1.16
N ALA A 59 8.27 -5.46 -2.38
CA ALA A 59 9.61 -5.55 -2.96
C ALA A 59 10.63 -4.68 -2.20
N PHE A 60 10.21 -3.55 -1.62
CA PHE A 60 11.08 -2.72 -0.79
C PHE A 60 11.50 -3.43 0.50
N VAL A 61 10.57 -4.10 1.17
CA VAL A 61 10.85 -4.82 2.42
C VAL A 61 11.63 -6.10 2.17
N VAL A 62 11.24 -6.91 1.18
CA VAL A 62 11.92 -8.17 0.84
C VAL A 62 12.17 -8.23 -0.67
N PRO A 63 13.31 -7.71 -1.14
CA PRO A 63 13.63 -7.71 -2.56
C PRO A 63 13.82 -9.12 -3.12
N GLY A 64 13.48 -9.29 -4.40
CA GLY A 64 13.53 -10.56 -5.13
C GLY A 64 13.95 -10.41 -6.59
N GLN A 65 13.56 -11.38 -7.40
CA GLN A 65 13.83 -11.43 -8.85
C GLN A 65 12.80 -10.66 -9.70
N ASP A 66 11.89 -9.92 -9.07
CA ASP A 66 10.79 -9.23 -9.73
C ASP A 66 11.19 -7.86 -10.32
N GLU A 67 10.29 -7.27 -11.11
CA GLU A 67 10.50 -5.98 -11.77
C GLU A 67 10.57 -4.81 -10.79
N TYR A 68 9.85 -4.86 -9.66
CA TYR A 68 9.86 -3.80 -8.65
C TYR A 68 11.22 -3.75 -7.93
N SER A 69 11.78 -4.92 -7.61
CA SER A 69 13.12 -5.07 -7.03
C SER A 69 14.22 -4.58 -7.97
N ARG A 70 14.09 -4.85 -9.29
CA ARG A 70 14.98 -4.28 -10.31
C ARG A 70 14.86 -2.77 -10.39
N ALA A 71 13.63 -2.26 -10.46
CA ALA A 71 13.38 -0.83 -10.64
C ALA A 71 13.85 0.03 -9.47
N GLN A 72 13.74 -0.48 -8.24
CA GLN A 72 14.23 0.23 -7.06
C GLN A 72 15.75 0.09 -6.85
N GLY A 73 16.43 -0.71 -7.68
CA GLY A 73 17.89 -0.89 -7.67
C GLY A 73 18.43 -1.95 -6.72
N THR A 74 17.59 -2.87 -6.21
CA THR A 74 18.00 -3.92 -5.27
C THR A 74 17.53 -5.32 -5.69
N PRO A 75 17.80 -5.77 -6.93
CA PRO A 75 17.42 -7.12 -7.34
C PRO A 75 18.17 -8.18 -6.52
N SER A 76 17.50 -9.30 -6.26
CA SER A 76 18.08 -10.47 -5.58
C SER A 76 17.94 -11.72 -6.43
N ALA A 77 18.91 -12.63 -6.35
CA ALA A 77 18.83 -13.95 -6.97
C ALA A 77 17.90 -14.90 -6.17
N SER A 78 17.67 -14.62 -4.89
CA SER A 78 16.76 -15.38 -4.04
C SER A 78 15.31 -14.98 -4.27
N PRO A 79 14.34 -15.84 -3.90
CA PRO A 79 12.94 -15.46 -4.01
C PRO A 79 12.59 -14.29 -3.07
N GLY A 80 11.74 -13.37 -3.53
CA GLY A 80 11.38 -12.17 -2.78
C GLY A 80 9.94 -12.15 -2.26
N GLY A 81 9.55 -11.01 -1.69
CA GLY A 81 8.23 -10.84 -1.08
C GLY A 81 7.06 -11.02 -2.05
N LEU A 82 7.24 -10.66 -3.33
CA LEU A 82 6.22 -10.87 -4.36
C LEU A 82 5.97 -12.35 -4.65
N GLN A 83 7.03 -13.17 -4.72
CA GLN A 83 6.90 -14.62 -4.88
C GLN A 83 6.31 -15.28 -3.62
N ALA A 84 6.52 -14.68 -2.45
CA ALA A 84 5.88 -15.09 -1.20
C ALA A 84 4.38 -14.69 -1.11
N LYS A 85 3.81 -14.08 -2.15
CA LYS A 85 2.46 -13.47 -2.14
C LYS A 85 2.26 -12.45 -1.01
N GLY A 86 3.33 -11.72 -0.64
CA GLY A 86 3.30 -10.71 0.41
C GLY A 86 2.27 -9.62 0.14
N THR A 87 2.06 -9.25 -1.13
CA THR A 87 1.02 -8.26 -1.50
C THR A 87 -0.39 -8.77 -1.23
N ASP A 88 -0.66 -10.04 -1.54
CA ASP A 88 -1.98 -10.64 -1.32
C ASP A 88 -2.27 -10.72 0.18
N PHE A 89 -1.28 -11.16 0.96
CA PHE A 89 -1.36 -11.14 2.41
C PHE A 89 -1.64 -9.74 2.94
N LEU A 90 -0.89 -8.74 2.48
CA LEU A 90 -0.98 -7.39 3.02
C LEU A 90 -2.33 -6.74 2.70
N ILE A 91 -2.85 -6.93 1.48
CA ILE A 91 -4.21 -6.48 1.11
C ILE A 91 -5.24 -7.16 1.99
N GLU A 92 -5.19 -8.50 2.11
CA GLU A 92 -6.11 -9.26 2.96
C GLU A 92 -6.06 -8.81 4.42
N ALA A 93 -4.85 -8.63 4.96
CA ALA A 93 -4.64 -8.21 6.34
C ALA A 93 -5.22 -6.81 6.57
N LEU A 94 -4.88 -5.84 5.71
CA LEU A 94 -5.35 -4.45 5.84
C LEU A 94 -6.86 -4.33 5.69
N ASP A 95 -7.45 -5.07 4.74
CA ASP A 95 -8.87 -4.91 4.40
C ASP A 95 -9.80 -5.75 5.28
N ASN A 96 -9.33 -6.87 5.84
CA ASN A 96 -10.20 -7.81 6.57
C ASN A 96 -9.82 -8.06 8.04
N PHE A 97 -8.57 -7.82 8.46
CA PHE A 97 -8.09 -8.28 9.78
C PHE A 97 -7.55 -7.18 10.67
N VAL A 98 -6.96 -6.16 10.08
CA VAL A 98 -6.41 -5.04 10.82
C VAL A 98 -7.61 -4.22 11.32
N PRO A 99 -7.90 -4.20 12.63
CA PRO A 99 -8.90 -3.33 13.20
C PRO A 99 -8.26 -1.94 13.28
N PHE A 100 -7.87 -1.38 12.13
CA PHE A 100 -7.54 0.02 12.07
C PHE A 100 -8.83 0.74 12.40
N PRO A 101 -8.88 1.53 13.48
CA PRO A 101 -10.09 2.23 13.84
C PRO A 101 -10.67 2.93 12.62
N ASP A 102 -11.95 2.73 12.32
CA ASP A 102 -12.69 3.54 11.34
C ASP A 102 -12.45 5.04 11.59
N GLN A 103 -12.16 5.39 12.85
CA GLN A 103 -11.71 6.68 13.36
C GLN A 103 -10.40 7.21 12.75
N ILE A 104 -9.71 6.43 11.91
CA ILE A 104 -8.45 6.76 11.25
C ILE A 104 -8.60 6.72 9.73
N ALA A 105 -9.11 5.61 9.19
CA ALA A 105 -9.25 5.43 7.75
C ALA A 105 -10.19 6.50 7.16
N ARG A 106 -11.32 6.76 7.82
CA ARG A 106 -12.28 7.80 7.40
C ARG A 106 -11.68 9.20 7.43
N PRO A 107 -10.98 9.64 8.49
CA PRO A 107 -10.37 10.96 8.48
C PRO A 107 -9.25 11.13 7.44
N LEU A 108 -8.41 10.12 7.21
CA LEU A 108 -7.43 10.18 6.11
C LEU A 108 -8.11 10.22 4.74
N ALA A 109 -9.14 9.38 4.53
CA ALA A 109 -9.98 9.42 3.34
C ALA A 109 -10.65 10.80 3.15
N ALA A 110 -11.14 11.41 4.23
CA ALA A 110 -11.72 12.75 4.23
C ALA A 110 -10.69 13.84 3.92
N ALA A 111 -9.46 13.73 4.42
CA ALA A 111 -8.36 14.63 4.08
C ALA A 111 -8.02 14.57 2.58
N PHE A 112 -7.95 13.37 2.00
CA PHE A 112 -7.77 13.21 0.55
C PHE A 112 -8.97 13.75 -0.26
N ALA A 113 -10.19 13.52 0.23
CA ALA A 113 -11.43 13.98 -0.40
C ALA A 113 -11.60 15.51 -0.39
N SER A 114 -11.19 16.17 0.70
CA SER A 114 -11.25 17.62 0.91
C SER A 114 -10.12 18.36 0.20
N GLY A 115 -9.02 17.68 -0.07
CA GLY A 115 -7.99 18.14 -0.99
C GLY A 115 -7.00 19.08 -0.36
N ALA A 116 -5.88 18.52 0.06
CA ALA A 116 -4.73 19.30 0.46
C ALA A 116 -3.72 19.36 -0.69
N ALA A 117 -3.49 20.54 -1.26
CA ALA A 117 -2.25 20.83 -1.98
C ALA A 117 -2.07 22.33 -2.23
N ASP A 118 -1.01 22.90 -1.64
CA ASP A 118 -0.31 24.11 -2.08
C ASP A 118 1.09 23.75 -2.62
N LEU A 119 1.22 22.62 -3.34
CA LEU A 119 2.51 22.16 -3.87
C LEU A 119 2.53 22.26 -5.39
N PRO A 120 3.52 22.97 -5.98
CA PRO A 120 3.63 23.10 -7.44
C PRO A 120 3.89 21.74 -8.10
N LEU A 121 3.24 21.50 -9.25
CA LEU A 121 3.63 20.42 -10.16
C LEU A 121 4.75 20.89 -11.09
N PRO A 122 5.59 19.96 -11.61
CA PRO A 122 6.38 20.23 -12.79
C PRO A 122 5.46 20.64 -13.96
N ALA A 123 5.83 21.71 -14.69
CA ALA A 123 5.01 22.35 -15.72
C ALA A 123 4.75 21.49 -16.99
N VAL A 124 5.08 20.21 -16.99
CA VAL A 124 5.25 19.38 -18.21
C VAL A 124 4.11 18.36 -18.42
N LEU A 125 2.99 18.48 -17.70
CA LEU A 125 1.84 17.61 -17.97
C LEU A 125 0.92 18.23 -19.02
N HIS A 126 1.01 17.77 -20.27
CA HIS A 126 -0.15 17.67 -21.16
C HIS A 126 -1.12 16.66 -20.53
N GLY A 127 -1.79 17.09 -19.47
CA GLY A 127 -2.61 16.26 -18.61
C GLY A 127 -4.02 16.07 -19.16
N PRO A 128 -4.81 15.21 -18.50
CA PRO A 128 -6.22 15.03 -18.83
C PRO A 128 -6.98 16.37 -18.81
N SER A 129 -8.02 16.46 -19.64
CA SER A 129 -8.88 17.65 -19.72
C SER A 129 -9.47 18.01 -18.35
N ASP A 130 -9.81 19.28 -18.13
CA ASP A 130 -10.45 19.73 -16.88
C ASP A 130 -11.73 18.94 -16.56
N GLN A 131 -12.46 18.51 -17.58
CA GLN A 131 -13.66 17.71 -17.43
C GLN A 131 -13.37 16.28 -16.94
N GLN A 132 -12.29 15.65 -17.43
CA GLN A 132 -11.84 14.35 -16.92
C GLN A 132 -11.37 14.46 -15.47
N VAL A 133 -10.58 15.50 -15.15
CA VAL A 133 -10.12 15.77 -13.78
C VAL A 133 -11.30 15.94 -12.82
N SER A 134 -12.32 16.72 -13.21
CA SER A 134 -13.53 16.92 -12.40
C SER A 134 -14.35 15.64 -12.21
N THR A 135 -14.44 14.79 -13.23
CA THR A 135 -15.15 13.51 -13.15
C THR A 135 -14.45 12.54 -12.20
N VAL A 136 -13.14 12.39 -12.36
CA VAL A 136 -12.31 11.56 -11.47
C VAL A 136 -12.36 12.07 -10.04
N ASP A 137 -12.29 13.39 -9.85
CA ASP A 137 -12.39 14.02 -8.54
C ASP A 137 -13.71 13.68 -7.83
N LYS A 138 -14.83 13.91 -8.49
CA LYS A 138 -16.17 13.66 -7.93
C LYS A 138 -16.36 12.20 -7.57
N ALA A 139 -15.90 11.30 -8.42
CA ALA A 139 -16.05 9.87 -8.18
C ALA A 139 -15.13 9.38 -7.04
N LEU A 140 -13.88 9.86 -6.97
CA LEU A 140 -12.99 9.57 -5.84
C LEU A 140 -13.57 10.11 -4.54
N ARG A 141 -14.08 11.35 -4.52
CA ARG A 141 -14.75 11.93 -3.36
C ARG A 141 -15.97 11.10 -2.94
N SER A 142 -16.79 10.71 -3.92
CA SER A 142 -17.95 9.87 -3.66
C SER A 142 -17.55 8.53 -3.06
N LEU A 143 -16.46 7.92 -3.50
CA LEU A 143 -15.97 6.65 -2.95
C LEU A 143 -15.43 6.80 -1.53
N LEU A 144 -14.66 7.87 -1.27
CA LEU A 144 -14.05 8.12 0.03
C LEU A 144 -15.03 8.62 1.09
N GLN A 145 -16.17 9.18 0.69
CA GLN A 145 -17.20 9.73 1.58
C GLN A 145 -18.43 8.83 1.73
N ASN A 146 -18.55 7.75 0.95
CA ASN A 146 -19.70 6.84 1.06
C ASN A 146 -19.64 6.05 2.37
N ASP A 147 -20.79 5.57 2.83
CA ASP A 147 -20.90 4.67 3.98
C ASP A 147 -20.42 3.23 3.68
N GLU A 148 -20.04 2.94 2.43
CA GLU A 148 -19.31 1.71 2.08
C GLU A 148 -17.90 1.74 2.70
N THR A 149 -17.46 0.62 3.27
CA THR A 149 -16.12 0.47 3.84
C THR A 149 -15.05 0.68 2.76
N VAL A 150 -14.36 1.82 2.82
CA VAL A 150 -13.18 2.09 1.98
C VAL A 150 -12.08 1.10 2.36
N PRO A 151 -11.52 0.33 1.40
CA PRO A 151 -10.41 -0.58 1.66
C PRO A 151 -9.22 0.19 2.25
N LEU A 152 -8.69 -0.27 3.38
CA LEU A 152 -7.54 0.37 4.02
C LEU A 152 -6.31 0.28 3.12
N SER A 153 -6.17 -0.80 2.35
CA SER A 153 -5.12 -0.97 1.33
C SER A 153 -5.07 0.21 0.35
N LEU A 154 -6.22 0.73 -0.06
CA LEU A 154 -6.32 1.91 -0.92
C LEU A 154 -5.87 3.18 -0.20
N VAL A 155 -6.31 3.40 1.04
CA VAL A 155 -5.92 4.58 1.83
C VAL A 155 -4.40 4.62 2.05
N ILE A 156 -3.80 3.48 2.38
CA ILE A 156 -2.35 3.34 2.53
C ILE A 156 -1.64 3.60 1.20
N ALA A 157 -2.14 3.06 0.08
CA ALA A 157 -1.54 3.32 -1.22
C ALA A 157 -1.56 4.81 -1.60
N LEU A 158 -2.68 5.50 -1.35
CA LEU A 158 -2.82 6.94 -1.57
C LEU A 158 -1.82 7.75 -0.72
N LEU A 159 -1.64 7.37 0.55
CA LEU A 159 -0.65 7.98 1.44
C LEU A 159 0.78 7.79 0.92
N LEU A 160 1.16 6.56 0.58
CA LEU A 160 2.51 6.24 0.08
C LEU A 160 2.81 6.97 -1.23
N ASN A 161 1.85 7.04 -2.15
CA ASN A 161 2.00 7.78 -3.41
C ASN A 161 2.15 9.29 -3.17
N LEU A 162 1.33 9.85 -2.27
CA LEU A 162 1.41 11.27 -1.91
C LEU A 162 2.80 11.61 -1.38
N VAL A 163 3.26 10.92 -0.33
CA VAL A 163 4.55 11.21 0.32
C VAL A 163 5.71 10.88 -0.63
N GLY A 164 5.62 9.76 -1.36
CA GLY A 164 6.63 9.37 -2.34
C GLY A 164 6.85 10.41 -3.44
N SER A 165 5.76 11.00 -3.95
CA SER A 165 5.83 12.08 -4.95
C SER A 165 6.41 13.40 -4.39
N GLN A 166 6.42 13.59 -3.07
CA GLN A 166 7.09 14.72 -2.42
C GLN A 166 8.59 14.48 -2.28
N VAL A 167 8.99 13.25 -1.98
CA VAL A 167 10.41 12.84 -1.94
C VAL A 167 11.04 12.98 -3.32
N ASN A 168 10.38 12.45 -4.35
CA ASN A 168 10.89 12.52 -5.73
C ASN A 168 9.75 12.83 -6.71
N PRO A 169 9.60 14.09 -7.16
CA PRO A 169 8.55 14.49 -8.11
C PRO A 169 8.64 13.81 -9.48
N LEU A 170 9.81 13.27 -9.87
CA LEU A 170 9.96 12.54 -11.13
C LEU A 170 9.22 11.21 -11.12
N SER A 171 8.90 10.68 -9.93
CA SER A 171 8.08 9.46 -9.76
C SER A 171 6.67 9.58 -10.34
N LEU A 172 6.20 10.78 -10.68
CA LEU A 172 4.94 10.97 -11.40
C LEU A 172 4.95 10.34 -12.81
N HIS A 173 6.12 10.00 -13.34
CA HIS A 173 6.28 9.32 -14.63
C HIS A 173 7.11 8.04 -14.48
N GLY A 174 6.75 6.98 -15.19
CA GLY A 174 7.49 5.72 -15.17
C GLY A 174 6.65 4.51 -15.56
N ALA A 175 7.29 3.34 -15.53
CA ALA A 175 6.71 2.08 -16.04
C ALA A 175 5.62 1.46 -15.15
N PHE A 176 5.63 1.74 -13.84
CA PHE A 176 4.59 1.25 -12.91
C PHE A 176 3.38 2.17 -12.88
N ALA A 177 2.24 1.71 -12.35
CA ALA A 177 1.03 2.53 -12.28
C ALA A 177 1.13 3.62 -11.20
N SER A 178 1.83 3.34 -10.10
CA SER A 178 1.89 4.18 -8.91
C SER A 178 3.21 4.94 -8.79
N PRO A 179 3.20 6.21 -8.31
CA PRO A 179 4.41 6.95 -8.00
C PRO A 179 5.36 6.23 -7.03
N PHE A 180 4.83 5.65 -5.94
CA PHE A 180 5.66 5.01 -4.92
C PHE A 180 6.46 3.82 -5.47
N SER A 181 5.87 3.02 -6.36
CA SER A 181 6.55 1.86 -6.97
C SER A 181 7.68 2.23 -7.92
N ARG A 182 7.71 3.47 -8.41
CA ARG A 182 8.77 3.99 -9.30
C ARG A 182 9.97 4.56 -8.53
N LEU A 183 9.89 4.64 -7.20
CA LEU A 183 10.95 5.17 -6.37
C LEU A 183 12.13 4.21 -6.27
N SER A 184 13.33 4.79 -6.14
CA SER A 184 14.53 4.05 -5.73
C SER A 184 14.38 3.52 -4.29
N PHE A 185 15.20 2.54 -3.91
CA PHE A 185 15.21 2.04 -2.52
C PHE A 185 15.46 3.16 -1.51
N ALA A 186 16.39 4.07 -1.80
CA ALA A 186 16.69 5.22 -0.94
C ALA A 186 15.51 6.19 -0.81
N ASP A 187 14.79 6.46 -1.90
CA ASP A 187 13.61 7.33 -1.89
C ASP A 187 12.43 6.69 -1.13
N LYS A 188 12.27 5.36 -1.23
CA LYS A 188 11.28 4.64 -0.41
C LYS A 188 11.63 4.71 1.08
N ALA A 189 12.90 4.50 1.44
CA ALA A 189 13.34 4.67 2.82
C ALA A 189 13.11 6.10 3.33
N ARG A 190 13.39 7.12 2.49
CA ARG A 190 13.10 8.51 2.84
C ARG A 190 11.60 8.78 2.99
N THR A 191 10.75 8.13 2.18
CA THR A 191 9.29 8.20 2.30
C THR A 191 8.84 7.70 3.68
N PHE A 192 9.34 6.54 4.12
CA PHE A 192 9.04 6.00 5.45
C PHE A 192 9.59 6.89 6.57
N GLN A 193 10.79 7.46 6.40
CA GLN A 193 11.37 8.40 7.36
C GLN A 193 10.47 9.64 7.57
N LEU A 194 9.79 10.14 6.53
CA LEU A 194 8.85 11.27 6.66
C LEU A 194 7.55 10.86 7.38
N ILE A 195 7.04 9.66 7.09
CA ILE A 195 5.85 9.09 7.73
C ILE A 195 6.11 8.86 9.23
N GLU A 196 7.23 8.24 9.58
CA GLU A 196 7.65 7.98 10.95
C GLU A 196 8.15 9.25 11.68
N GLY A 197 8.66 10.23 10.94
CA GLY A 197 9.04 11.53 11.52
C GLY A 197 7.82 12.32 12.00
N GLY A 198 6.64 12.06 11.43
CA GLY A 198 5.47 12.91 11.58
C GLY A 198 5.73 14.31 11.04
N ASP A 199 6.31 14.39 9.83
CA ASP A 199 6.73 15.64 9.19
C ASP A 199 5.65 16.73 9.29
N ALA A 200 6.05 17.93 9.72
CA ALA A 200 5.12 19.01 10.01
C ALA A 200 4.32 19.47 8.79
N ASN A 201 4.89 19.38 7.57
CA ASN A 201 4.18 19.71 6.34
C ASN A 201 3.21 18.60 5.95
N LEU A 202 3.57 17.33 6.13
CA LEU A 202 2.67 16.20 5.93
C LEU A 202 1.48 16.27 6.90
N VAL A 203 1.75 16.53 8.18
CA VAL A 203 0.72 16.76 9.20
C VAL A 203 -0.15 17.93 8.78
N ALA A 204 0.40 19.12 8.52
CA ALA A 204 -0.38 20.29 8.13
C ALA A 204 -1.25 20.07 6.88
N THR A 205 -0.72 19.34 5.89
CA THR A 205 -1.43 18.95 4.66
C THR A 205 -2.67 18.11 5.01
N LEU A 206 -2.51 17.09 5.85
CA LEU A 206 -3.61 16.20 6.22
C LEU A 206 -4.54 16.80 7.29
N ASP A 207 -4.01 17.64 8.17
CA ASP A 207 -4.67 18.21 9.36
C ASP A 207 -5.79 19.21 9.02
N ALA A 208 -5.65 19.91 7.88
CA ALA A 208 -6.64 20.88 7.40
C ALA A 208 -8.04 20.27 7.20
N GLY A 209 -8.13 18.96 6.92
CA GLY A 209 -9.38 18.23 6.70
C GLY A 209 -9.95 17.48 7.91
N LEU A 210 -9.25 17.48 9.06
CA LEU A 210 -9.60 16.62 10.19
C LEU A 210 -10.46 17.34 11.25
N PRO A 211 -11.48 16.67 11.83
CA PRO A 211 -12.18 17.16 13.02
C PRO A 211 -11.31 17.01 14.28
N GLN A 212 -11.47 17.90 15.26
CA GLN A 212 -10.87 17.69 16.59
C GLN A 212 -11.57 16.52 17.32
N PRO A 213 -10.85 15.69 18.10
CA PRO A 213 -9.47 15.84 18.59
C PRO A 213 -8.38 15.21 17.71
N LEU A 214 -8.75 14.58 16.58
CA LEU A 214 -7.84 13.75 15.77
C LEU A 214 -6.60 14.47 15.24
N ARG A 215 -6.69 15.79 15.08
CA ARG A 215 -5.55 16.67 14.74
C ARG A 215 -4.33 16.44 15.62
N GLN A 216 -4.56 16.23 16.92
CA GLN A 216 -3.50 16.05 17.92
C GLN A 216 -2.91 14.63 17.89
N SER A 217 -3.61 13.66 17.31
CA SER A 217 -3.22 12.24 17.28
C SER A 217 -2.62 11.81 15.94
N LEU A 218 -2.71 12.64 14.89
CA LEU A 218 -2.27 12.30 13.53
C LEU A 218 -0.77 11.97 13.46
N SER A 219 0.09 12.72 14.16
CA SER A 219 1.54 12.44 14.17
C SER A 219 1.85 11.07 14.78
N GLY A 220 1.22 10.73 15.91
CA GLY A 220 1.38 9.42 16.54
C GLY A 220 0.82 8.29 15.68
N LEU A 221 -0.26 8.55 14.95
CA LEU A 221 -0.81 7.61 14.00
C LEU A 221 0.13 7.34 12.82
N LEU A 222 0.66 8.37 12.17
CA LEU A 222 1.56 8.21 11.04
C LEU A 222 2.81 7.41 11.44
N LYS A 223 3.31 7.63 12.66
CA LYS A 223 4.38 6.81 13.27
C LYS A 223 4.01 5.35 13.36
N PHE A 224 2.84 5.05 13.90
CA PHE A 224 2.36 3.68 14.00
C PHE A 224 2.19 3.03 12.62
N VAL A 225 1.58 3.74 11.67
CA VAL A 225 1.40 3.27 10.28
C VAL A 225 2.74 2.94 9.63
N GLY A 226 3.74 3.84 9.73
CA GLY A 226 5.05 3.65 9.12
C GLY A 226 5.73 2.35 9.56
N GLY A 227 5.89 2.18 10.88
CA GLY A 227 6.50 0.96 11.42
C GLY A 227 5.67 -0.29 11.17
N ALA A 228 4.36 -0.24 11.45
CA ALA A 228 3.49 -1.40 11.32
C ALA A 228 3.43 -1.93 9.89
N LEU A 229 3.43 -1.06 8.87
CA LEU A 229 3.39 -1.50 7.46
C LEU A 229 4.62 -2.34 7.08
N LEU A 230 5.81 -1.94 7.54
CA LEU A 230 7.04 -2.70 7.28
C LEU A 230 7.01 -4.04 8.00
N GLU A 231 6.56 -4.05 9.25
CA GLU A 231 6.43 -5.27 10.07
C GLU A 231 5.40 -6.25 9.50
N PHE A 232 4.19 -5.79 9.16
CA PHE A 232 3.16 -6.63 8.56
C PHE A 232 3.60 -7.19 7.20
N CYS A 233 4.30 -6.39 6.41
CA CYS A 233 4.87 -6.86 5.15
C CYS A 233 5.89 -7.98 5.39
N ALA A 234 6.85 -7.77 6.30
CA ALA A 234 7.84 -8.78 6.64
C ALA A 234 7.17 -10.05 7.20
N PHE A 235 6.22 -9.89 8.12
CA PHE A 235 5.44 -10.99 8.69
C PHE A 235 4.74 -11.80 7.60
N GLY A 236 4.04 -11.14 6.68
CA GLY A 236 3.37 -11.81 5.57
C GLY A 236 4.31 -12.65 4.72
N VAL A 237 5.46 -12.07 4.34
CA VAL A 237 6.48 -12.73 3.50
C VAL A 237 7.17 -13.89 4.21
N PHE A 238 7.43 -13.76 5.51
CA PHE A 238 8.13 -14.78 6.29
C PHE A 238 7.21 -15.83 6.92
N SER A 239 5.89 -15.68 6.80
CA SER A 239 4.89 -16.65 7.26
C SER A 239 4.56 -17.75 6.24
N GLU A 240 3.79 -18.73 6.70
CA GLU A 240 3.24 -19.82 5.89
C GLU A 240 1.95 -19.44 5.15
N TRP A 241 1.44 -18.21 5.32
CA TRP A 241 0.09 -17.82 4.89
C TRP A 241 -0.21 -18.17 3.42
N ALA A 242 0.74 -17.92 2.52
CA ALA A 242 0.56 -18.11 1.08
C ALA A 242 0.49 -19.57 0.63
N VAL A 243 0.99 -20.49 1.46
CA VAL A 243 1.14 -21.92 1.14
C VAL A 243 0.41 -22.84 2.12
N TYR A 244 -0.21 -22.28 3.17
CA TYR A 244 -1.00 -23.03 4.14
C TYR A 244 -2.40 -23.34 3.60
N ASP A 245 -2.66 -24.63 3.40
CA ASP A 245 -4.00 -25.13 3.08
C ASP A 245 -4.82 -25.26 4.36
N LYS A 246 -5.75 -24.32 4.55
CA LYS A 246 -6.64 -24.26 5.71
C LYS A 246 -7.55 -25.50 5.84
N LYS A 247 -7.91 -26.15 4.73
CA LYS A 247 -8.83 -27.30 4.74
C LYS A 247 -8.12 -28.55 5.24
N ASN A 248 -6.93 -28.81 4.72
CA ASN A 248 -6.14 -29.99 5.06
C ASN A 248 -5.16 -29.74 6.23
N ARG A 249 -5.02 -28.48 6.67
CA ARG A 249 -4.11 -28.02 7.73
C ARG A 249 -2.65 -28.40 7.46
N GLN A 250 -2.23 -28.26 6.20
CA GLN A 250 -0.91 -28.66 5.73
C GLN A 250 -0.29 -27.58 4.84
N LEU A 251 1.03 -27.59 4.75
CA LEU A 251 1.77 -26.76 3.80
C LEU A 251 1.76 -27.42 2.42
N THR A 252 1.33 -26.68 1.41
CA THR A 252 1.28 -27.12 0.01
C THR A 252 2.62 -26.99 -0.72
N ALA A 253 3.50 -26.15 -0.19
CA ALA A 253 4.84 -25.92 -0.68
C ALA A 253 5.73 -25.38 0.44
N ARG A 254 7.04 -25.35 0.21
CA ARG A 254 8.00 -24.74 1.13
C ARG A 254 7.85 -23.21 1.14
N PRO A 255 7.54 -22.56 2.28
CA PRO A 255 7.42 -21.11 2.36
C PRO A 255 8.70 -20.38 1.93
N VAL A 256 8.56 -19.22 1.29
CA VAL A 256 9.69 -18.38 0.87
C VAL A 256 10.50 -17.91 2.08
N GLY A 257 9.83 -17.49 3.16
CA GLY A 257 10.49 -17.13 4.41
C GLY A 257 11.44 -18.20 4.95
N TRP A 258 11.04 -19.47 4.85
CA TRP A 258 11.88 -20.60 5.27
C TRP A 258 13.10 -20.79 4.38
N GLN A 259 12.97 -20.56 3.08
CA GLN A 259 14.09 -20.60 2.15
C GLN A 259 15.10 -19.48 2.43
N LEU A 260 14.61 -18.26 2.66
CA LEU A 260 15.44 -17.08 2.92
C LEU A 260 16.18 -17.14 4.27
N SER A 261 15.51 -17.65 5.30
CA SER A 261 16.09 -17.80 6.65
C SER A 261 16.94 -19.06 6.82
N GLY A 262 16.91 -20.00 5.86
CA GLY A 262 17.46 -21.33 6.04
C GLY A 262 16.73 -22.17 7.09
N TYR A 263 15.50 -21.79 7.45
CA TYR A 263 14.71 -22.52 8.44
C TYR A 263 14.32 -23.89 7.88
N GLN A 264 14.70 -24.93 8.63
CA GLN A 264 14.33 -26.33 8.39
C GLN A 264 14.63 -26.80 6.95
N PRO A 265 15.90 -26.84 6.52
CA PRO A 265 16.30 -27.22 5.15
C PRO A 265 15.81 -28.60 4.72
N ALA A 266 15.63 -29.54 5.67
CA ALA A 266 15.14 -30.89 5.43
C ALA A 266 13.61 -31.07 5.64
N GLY A 267 12.86 -29.99 5.85
CA GLY A 267 11.42 -30.02 6.16
C GLY A 267 11.12 -29.91 7.67
N PRO A 268 9.82 -29.92 8.04
CA PRO A 268 9.37 -29.80 9.41
C PRO A 268 10.13 -30.72 10.36
N VAL A 269 10.67 -30.16 11.45
CA VAL A 269 11.23 -30.96 12.54
C VAL A 269 10.05 -31.59 13.27
N GLU A 270 9.68 -32.81 12.89
CA GLU A 270 8.68 -33.65 13.57
C GLU A 270 9.21 -34.10 14.93
N GLY A 271 9.31 -33.15 15.86
CA GLY A 271 9.99 -33.31 17.13
C GLY A 271 11.51 -33.19 17.00
N TRP A 272 12.12 -32.49 17.95
CA TRP A 272 13.57 -32.53 18.12
C TRP A 272 13.94 -33.91 18.64
N ASP A 273 15.04 -34.49 18.16
CA ASP A 273 15.56 -35.75 18.72
C ASP A 273 15.76 -35.63 20.24
N GLU A 274 16.08 -34.42 20.71
CA GLU A 274 16.19 -34.00 22.11
C GLU A 274 14.90 -34.19 22.93
N LEU A 275 13.74 -34.19 22.26
CA LEU A 275 12.41 -34.39 22.85
C LEU A 275 11.89 -35.82 22.67
N ARG A 276 12.59 -36.68 21.90
CA ARG A 276 12.27 -38.12 21.85
C ARG A 276 12.58 -38.74 23.20
N GLY A 277 11.55 -39.08 23.95
CA GLY A 277 11.70 -39.60 25.31
C GLY A 277 11.62 -38.55 26.41
N TYR A 278 11.41 -37.25 26.12
CA TYR A 278 10.76 -36.36 27.11
C TYR A 278 9.28 -36.71 27.34
N TYR A 279 8.86 -37.82 26.73
CA TYR A 279 7.96 -38.77 27.34
C TYR A 279 8.65 -40.14 27.55
N GLN A 280 9.39 -40.32 28.65
CA GLN A 280 9.89 -41.60 29.20
C GLN A 280 8.72 -42.43 29.76
N GLY A 281 7.62 -42.52 29.02
CA GLY A 281 6.35 -42.93 29.64
C GLY A 281 5.79 -41.91 30.65
N ARG A 282 6.29 -40.66 30.71
CA ARG A 282 5.93 -39.64 31.73
C ARG A 282 5.33 -38.36 31.16
N THR A 283 4.11 -38.03 31.60
CA THR A 283 3.08 -37.17 30.94
C THR A 283 2.98 -35.74 31.43
N GLU A 284 3.55 -35.41 32.58
CA GLU A 284 3.45 -34.07 33.16
C GLU A 284 4.67 -33.73 34.01
N VAL A 285 4.82 -32.42 34.28
CA VAL A 285 5.77 -31.84 35.23
C VAL A 285 4.96 -31.36 36.45
N ARG A 286 5.40 -31.69 37.67
CA ARG A 286 4.86 -31.08 38.89
C ARG A 286 5.91 -30.20 39.54
N ASP A 287 5.47 -29.02 39.94
CA ASP A 287 6.23 -27.99 40.67
C ASP A 287 6.68 -28.46 42.05
#